data_AF-A0A843W635-F1
#
_entry.id   AF-A0A843W635-F1
#
_cell.length_a   1.000
_cell.length_b   1.000
_cell.length_c   1.000
_cell.angle_alpha   90.00
_cell.angle_beta   90.00
_cell.angle_gamma   90.00
#
_symmetry.space_group_name_H-M   'P 1'
#
loop_
_entity.id
_entity.type
_entity.pdbx_description
1 polymer ?
#
loop_
_entity_poly.entity_id
_entity_poly.type
_entity_poly.pdbx_seq_one_letter_code
_entity_poly.pdbx_strand_id
1 'polypeptide(L)'
;MEMEQLEPRVKPLAFKVRAVSRESSPSQKAAHVLDPDLRSHWSAGTNTKEWILLELEEPCLLSHIRIYNKSVLEWEITVGLRYKPETFVKVRPRCEAPRRDMIYPMNYTACRFVRISCLRGNPIAVFFIQLIGVTVKGLEPEFQPVINYLLPHIMSHKQDAHDMHLQLLQDIADRLLVFLPHLEVDLTNFTEAAESSIQFLAMLAGPFYPIIQVVKERCRKWGLPVRSDDDDACPEGEQSMAQDFDGNGAPDHLLDVGC
;
A
#
# COMPACT_ATOMS: atom_id res chain seq x y z
N MET A 1 -2.61 23.92 11.06
CA MET A 1 -1.40 23.57 10.29
C MET A 1 -1.79 22.37 9.47
N GLU A 2 -2.01 22.61 8.19
CA GLU A 2 -2.81 21.77 7.30
C GLU A 2 -2.17 20.39 7.16
N MET A 3 -2.95 19.35 7.46
CA MET A 3 -2.74 18.05 6.82
C MET A 3 -3.00 18.29 5.33
N GLU A 4 -2.02 18.79 4.60
CA GLU A 4 -2.02 18.75 3.14
C GLU A 4 -2.47 17.35 2.75
N GLN A 5 -3.55 17.31 1.96
CA GLN A 5 -4.31 16.14 1.55
C GLN A 5 -3.43 14.90 1.39
N LEU A 6 -3.26 14.16 2.48
CA LEU A 6 -2.64 12.84 2.43
C LEU A 6 -3.56 11.96 1.59
N GLU A 7 -2.97 11.17 0.71
CA GLU A 7 -3.69 10.29 -0.21
C GLU A 7 -4.75 9.47 0.59
N PRO A 8 -5.99 9.33 0.11
CA PRO A 8 -7.10 8.82 0.92
C PRO A 8 -6.87 7.39 1.45
N ARG A 9 -6.00 6.62 0.78
CA ARG A 9 -5.63 5.25 1.17
C ARG A 9 -4.57 5.16 2.26
N VAL A 10 -3.76 6.20 2.48
CA VAL A 10 -2.66 6.12 3.45
C VAL A 10 -3.15 6.43 4.85
N LYS A 11 -2.71 5.62 5.82
CA LYS A 11 -3.12 5.76 7.21
C LYS A 11 -1.90 5.80 8.13
N PRO A 12 -2.01 6.43 9.31
CA PRO A 12 -1.02 6.26 10.37
C PRO A 12 -0.86 4.77 10.70
N LEU A 13 0.37 4.30 10.70
CA LEU A 13 0.71 2.90 10.94
C LEU A 13 1.09 2.71 12.41
N ALA A 14 0.62 1.63 13.02
CA ALA A 14 1.03 1.24 14.36
C ALA A 14 2.46 0.67 14.33
N PHE A 15 3.29 1.13 15.27
CA PHE A 15 4.66 0.66 15.43
C PHE A 15 5.07 0.71 16.90
N LYS A 16 6.11 -0.06 17.22
CA LYS A 16 6.78 -0.05 18.53
C LYS A 16 8.24 0.31 18.37
N VAL A 17 8.83 0.85 19.42
CA VAL A 17 10.29 0.99 19.49
C VAL A 17 10.88 -0.38 19.78
N ARG A 18 11.60 -0.95 18.81
CA ARG A 18 12.25 -2.27 18.97
C ARG A 18 13.58 -2.16 19.68
N ALA A 19 14.37 -1.17 19.30
CA ALA A 19 15.68 -0.93 19.88
C ALA A 19 16.03 0.54 19.76
N VAL A 20 16.86 1.01 20.68
CA VAL A 20 17.39 2.35 20.67
C VAL A 20 18.85 2.30 21.08
N SER A 21 19.61 3.29 20.66
CA SER A 21 20.93 3.56 21.18
C SER A 21 20.87 4.07 22.63
N ARG A 22 21.95 4.66 23.15
CA ARG A 22 22.00 5.03 24.56
C ARG A 22 20.95 6.10 24.87
N GLU A 23 20.21 5.95 25.96
CA GLU A 23 19.30 6.99 26.45
C GLU A 23 20.02 7.91 27.44
N SER A 24 19.68 9.20 27.45
CA SER A 24 20.31 10.19 28.35
C SER A 24 19.80 10.13 29.78
N SER A 25 18.52 9.84 29.98
CA SER A 25 17.91 9.73 31.32
C SER A 25 16.73 8.76 31.33
N PRO A 26 16.38 8.18 32.50
CA PRO A 26 15.20 7.32 32.64
C PRO A 26 13.87 8.02 32.33
N SER A 27 13.84 9.36 32.31
CA SER A 27 12.67 10.18 31.97
C SER A 27 12.57 10.54 30.48
N GLN A 28 13.60 10.28 29.67
CA GLN A 28 13.64 10.62 28.24
C GLN A 28 13.71 9.36 27.38
N LYS A 29 12.77 8.44 27.66
CA LYS A 29 12.70 7.14 27.01
C LYS A 29 12.30 7.23 25.56
N ALA A 30 12.77 6.27 24.76
CA ALA A 30 12.41 6.15 23.36
C ALA A 30 10.91 5.97 23.12
N ALA A 31 10.17 5.40 24.07
CA ALA A 31 8.71 5.26 23.99
C ALA A 31 7.98 6.60 23.81
N HIS A 32 8.57 7.72 24.23
CA HIS A 32 7.96 9.05 24.06
C HIS A 32 7.82 9.46 22.60
N VAL A 33 8.58 8.87 21.66
CA VAL A 33 8.41 9.18 20.23
C VAL A 33 7.08 8.69 19.66
N LEU A 34 6.38 7.80 20.37
CA LEU A 34 5.08 7.26 19.96
C LEU A 34 3.92 8.21 20.27
N ASP A 35 4.12 9.11 21.23
CA ASP A 35 3.09 10.04 21.70
C ASP A 35 3.32 11.42 21.07
N PRO A 36 2.29 12.06 20.46
CA PRO A 36 2.40 13.43 19.98
C PRO A 36 2.56 14.49 21.09
N ASP A 37 2.58 14.13 22.37
CA ASP A 37 2.80 15.08 23.47
C ASP A 37 4.22 15.69 23.48
N LEU A 38 4.28 17.00 23.16
CA LEU A 38 5.49 17.82 23.13
C LEU A 38 6.14 18.08 24.50
N ARG A 39 5.47 17.71 25.60
CA ARG A 39 6.07 17.77 26.94
C ARG A 39 7.05 16.62 27.15
N SER A 40 6.83 15.50 26.47
CA SER A 40 7.69 14.33 26.50
C SER A 40 8.57 14.27 25.24
N HIS A 41 9.75 13.67 25.35
CA HIS A 41 10.63 13.48 24.19
C HIS A 41 11.62 12.38 24.48
N TRP A 42 12.10 11.75 23.42
CA TRP A 42 13.29 10.92 23.50
C TRP A 42 14.54 11.80 23.42
N SER A 43 15.56 11.47 24.21
CA SER A 43 16.87 12.12 24.17
C SER A 43 17.97 11.09 24.29
N ALA A 44 18.88 11.07 23.32
CA ALA A 44 19.98 10.14 23.30
C ALA A 44 21.08 10.53 24.30
N GLY A 45 21.84 9.55 24.77
CA GLY A 45 22.87 9.70 25.80
C GLY A 45 24.16 10.35 25.28
N THR A 46 24.34 10.42 23.97
CA THR A 46 25.41 11.19 23.33
C THR A 46 24.87 12.09 22.24
N ASN A 47 25.75 12.94 21.72
CA ASN A 47 25.42 13.94 20.71
C ASN A 47 25.75 13.50 19.28
N THR A 48 26.23 12.26 19.09
CA THR A 48 26.72 11.79 17.79
C THR A 48 26.45 10.31 17.55
N LYS A 49 26.04 9.96 16.32
CA LYS A 49 25.85 8.57 15.85
C LYS A 49 24.89 7.73 16.69
N GLU A 50 23.84 8.36 17.20
CA GLU A 50 22.77 7.70 17.93
C GLU A 50 21.68 7.25 16.94
N TRP A 51 20.83 6.30 17.33
CA TRP A 51 19.83 5.75 16.42
C TRP A 51 18.63 5.20 17.17
N ILE A 52 17.48 5.21 16.49
CA ILE A 52 16.26 4.58 16.96
C ILE A 52 15.76 3.62 15.89
N LEU A 53 15.36 2.43 16.31
CA LEU A 53 14.81 1.39 15.45
C LEU A 53 13.34 1.15 15.81
N LEU A 54 12.49 1.40 14.83
CA LEU A 54 11.05 1.22 14.87
C LEU A 54 10.70 -0.08 14.16
N GLU A 55 9.77 -0.83 14.74
CA GLU A 55 9.19 -2.03 14.15
C GLU A 55 7.69 -1.82 13.99
N LEU A 56 7.24 -1.90 12.75
CA LEU A 56 5.82 -1.93 12.42
C LEU A 56 5.21 -3.27 12.82
N GLU A 57 3.94 -3.23 13.24
CA GLU A 57 3.18 -4.43 13.61
C GLU A 57 3.03 -5.37 12.40
N GLU A 58 2.66 -4.80 11.25
CA GLU A 58 2.58 -5.48 9.96
C GLU A 58 3.53 -4.83 8.95
N PRO A 59 4.08 -5.58 7.98
CA PRO A 59 4.84 -4.97 6.90
C PRO A 59 3.93 -4.07 6.04
N CYS A 60 4.54 -3.07 5.42
CA CYS A 60 3.79 -1.99 4.77
C CYS A 60 4.53 -1.44 3.55
N LEU A 61 3.79 -0.73 2.70
CA LEU A 61 4.35 0.24 1.78
C LEU A 61 4.38 1.60 2.47
N LEU A 62 5.57 2.05 2.87
CA LEU A 62 5.76 3.29 3.59
C LEU A 62 5.65 4.48 2.63
N SER A 63 4.64 5.31 2.81
CA SER A 63 4.36 6.47 1.95
C SER A 63 5.06 7.72 2.49
N HIS A 64 4.89 8.01 3.78
CA HIS A 64 5.48 9.19 4.43
C HIS A 64 5.98 8.87 5.84
N ILE A 65 6.97 9.63 6.30
CA ILE A 65 7.37 9.67 7.71
C ILE A 65 7.24 11.11 8.18
N ARG A 66 6.43 11.33 9.22
CA ARG A 66 6.37 12.61 9.92
C ARG A 66 7.27 12.55 11.14
N ILE A 67 8.17 13.51 11.30
CA ILE A 67 9.07 13.60 12.45
C ILE A 67 9.01 15.01 13.01
N TYR A 68 8.68 15.13 14.28
CA TYR A 68 8.83 16.37 15.02
C TYR A 68 10.17 16.40 15.73
N ASN A 69 11.12 17.07 15.08
CA ASN A 69 12.47 17.22 15.58
C ASN A 69 12.57 18.29 16.69
N LYS A 70 13.27 17.96 17.77
CA LYS A 70 13.63 18.92 18.84
C LYS A 70 14.98 19.56 18.58
N SER A 71 16.03 18.75 18.41
CA SER A 71 17.41 19.25 18.35
C SER A 71 18.40 18.35 17.59
N VAL A 72 17.92 17.38 16.82
CA VAL A 72 18.73 16.68 15.82
C VAL A 72 19.14 17.68 14.75
N LEU A 73 20.40 17.64 14.33
CA LEU A 73 20.94 18.49 13.27
C LEU A 73 21.04 17.74 11.95
N GLU A 74 21.41 16.46 12.02
CA GLU A 74 21.59 15.63 10.83
C GLU A 74 21.12 14.20 11.11
N TRP A 75 20.39 13.63 10.16
CA TRP A 75 19.95 12.24 10.22
C TRP A 75 20.01 11.53 8.87
N GLU A 76 19.91 10.21 8.94
CA GLU A 76 19.75 9.31 7.81
C GLU A 76 18.61 8.35 8.14
N ILE A 77 17.76 8.02 7.15
CA ILE A 77 16.65 7.09 7.33
C ILE A 77 16.88 5.88 6.44
N THR A 78 16.83 4.72 7.08
CA THR A 78 17.03 3.41 6.46
C THR A 78 15.86 2.52 6.81
N VAL A 79 15.43 1.67 5.88
CA VAL A 79 14.29 0.77 6.08
C VAL A 79 14.60 -0.63 5.59
N GLY A 80 13.91 -1.63 6.11
CA GLY A 80 14.04 -3.01 5.65
C GLY A 80 12.81 -3.85 6.00
N LEU A 81 12.63 -4.96 5.27
CA LEU A 81 11.56 -5.93 5.54
C LEU A 81 11.98 -6.96 6.61
N ARG A 82 13.28 -7.28 6.71
CA ARG A 82 13.84 -8.20 7.70
C ARG A 82 14.60 -7.48 8.79
N TYR A 83 14.66 -8.07 9.98
CA TYR A 83 15.49 -7.58 11.09
C TYR A 83 16.97 -7.96 10.88
N LYS A 84 17.56 -7.40 9.81
CA LYS A 84 18.95 -7.60 9.41
C LYS A 84 19.52 -6.26 8.94
N PRO A 85 20.31 -5.54 9.76
CA PRO A 85 20.79 -4.19 9.43
C PRO A 85 21.50 -4.08 8.08
N GLU A 86 22.15 -5.15 7.64
CA GLU A 86 22.84 -5.27 6.34
C GLU A 86 21.89 -5.25 5.13
N THR A 87 20.61 -5.62 5.31
CA THR A 87 19.61 -5.60 4.23
C THR A 87 18.85 -4.28 4.18
N PHE A 88 19.19 -3.30 5.02
CA PHE A 88 18.43 -2.05 5.07
C PHE A 88 18.81 -1.16 3.89
N VAL A 89 17.79 -0.64 3.22
CA VAL A 89 17.92 0.29 2.11
C VAL A 89 17.84 1.72 2.64
N LYS A 90 18.73 2.59 2.15
CA LYS A 90 18.73 4.01 2.46
C LYS A 90 17.63 4.71 1.67
N VAL A 91 16.50 4.96 2.31
CA VAL A 91 15.38 5.72 1.71
C VAL A 91 15.61 7.22 1.77
N ARG A 92 16.34 7.68 2.79
CA ARG A 92 16.76 9.06 2.90
C ARG A 92 18.25 9.10 3.21
N PRO A 93 19.10 9.59 2.28
CA PRO A 93 20.51 9.77 2.57
C PRO A 93 20.69 10.81 3.68
N ARG A 94 21.93 10.92 4.18
CA ARG A 94 22.31 11.94 5.16
C ARG A 94 21.80 13.32 4.73
N CYS A 95 20.94 13.90 5.55
CA CYS A 95 20.37 15.23 5.33
C CYS A 95 20.26 16.01 6.63
N GLU A 96 20.15 17.33 6.50
CA GLU A 96 19.87 18.21 7.63
C GLU A 96 18.46 17.93 8.16
N ALA A 97 18.33 17.96 9.49
CA ALA A 97 17.08 17.77 10.21
C ALA A 97 16.56 19.15 10.68
N PRO A 98 15.56 19.73 10.00
CA PRO A 98 14.96 20.99 10.41
C PRO A 98 14.37 20.86 11.82
N ARG A 99 14.54 21.86 12.69
CA ARG A 99 13.99 21.88 14.07
C ARG A 99 12.50 22.26 14.09
N ARG A 100 11.69 21.51 13.36
CA ARG A 100 10.24 21.67 13.25
C ARG A 100 9.59 20.33 12.91
N ASP A 101 8.27 20.32 12.85
CA ASP A 101 7.53 19.20 12.30
C ASP A 101 7.78 19.10 10.80
N MET A 102 8.19 17.92 10.34
CA MET A 102 8.56 17.65 8.96
C MET A 102 7.92 16.36 8.47
N ILE A 103 7.42 16.38 7.24
CA ILE A 103 6.92 15.19 6.54
C ILE A 103 7.89 14.86 5.41
N TYR A 104 8.37 13.63 5.39
CA TYR A 104 9.29 13.11 4.37
C TYR A 104 8.57 12.07 3.51
N PRO A 105 8.50 12.26 2.17
CA PRO A 105 7.98 11.24 1.27
C PRO A 105 8.97 10.07 1.15
N MET A 106 8.45 8.86 1.19
CA MET A 106 9.17 7.58 1.13
C MET A 106 8.84 6.76 -0.12
N ASN A 107 8.00 7.30 -1.02
CA ASN A 107 7.67 6.70 -2.32
C ASN A 107 7.17 5.24 -2.24
N TYR A 108 6.35 4.92 -1.24
CA TYR A 108 5.78 3.58 -1.07
C TYR A 108 6.85 2.48 -0.93
N THR A 109 7.97 2.79 -0.26
CA THR A 109 9.04 1.81 -0.03
C THR A 109 8.54 0.69 0.89
N ALA A 110 8.68 -0.56 0.46
CA ALA A 110 8.32 -1.73 1.24
C ALA A 110 9.20 -1.88 2.49
N CYS A 111 8.60 -1.91 3.68
CA CYS A 111 9.35 -2.11 4.91
C CYS A 111 8.50 -2.61 6.09
N ARG A 112 9.19 -3.19 7.07
CA ARG A 112 8.67 -3.51 8.41
C ARG A 112 9.49 -2.86 9.52
N PHE A 113 10.75 -2.58 9.24
CA PHE A 113 11.68 -1.95 10.16
C PHE A 113 12.11 -0.60 9.59
N VAL A 114 12.07 0.43 10.43
CA VAL A 114 12.52 1.77 10.09
C VAL A 114 13.57 2.18 11.10
N ARG A 115 14.80 2.43 10.63
CA ARG A 115 15.91 2.92 11.44
C ARG A 115 16.21 4.36 11.08
N ILE A 116 16.08 5.23 12.07
CA ILE A 116 16.47 6.64 12.00
C ILE A 116 17.81 6.78 12.72
N SER A 117 18.85 7.09 11.96
CA SER A 117 20.20 7.30 12.47
C SER A 117 20.43 8.80 12.64
N CYS A 118 20.45 9.26 13.89
CA CYS A 118 20.77 10.63 14.27
C CYS A 118 22.29 10.82 14.33
N LEU A 119 22.85 11.40 13.27
CA LEU A 119 24.30 11.50 13.12
C LEU A 119 24.90 12.58 14.02
N ARG A 120 24.17 13.68 14.21
CA ARG A 120 24.60 14.84 15.00
C ARG A 120 23.40 15.55 15.63
N GLY A 121 23.57 16.02 16.86
CA GLY A 121 22.62 16.88 17.57
C GLY A 121 23.25 17.50 18.81
N ASN A 122 22.57 18.43 19.47
CA ASN A 122 23.01 18.98 20.76
C ASN A 122 21.81 19.45 21.62
N PRO A 123 21.25 18.59 22.48
CA PRO A 123 21.40 17.12 22.48
C PRO A 123 20.69 16.48 21.27
N ILE A 124 20.91 15.19 20.99
CA ILE A 124 20.06 14.47 20.03
C ILE A 124 18.72 14.20 20.71
N ALA A 125 17.65 14.85 20.25
CA ALA A 125 16.32 14.66 20.81
C ALA A 125 15.22 14.81 19.75
N VAL A 126 14.17 14.00 19.90
CA VAL A 126 13.00 13.94 19.01
C VAL A 126 11.74 13.91 19.87
N PHE A 127 10.76 14.73 19.52
CA PHE A 127 9.47 14.75 20.23
C PHE A 127 8.63 13.54 19.83
N PHE A 128 8.31 13.44 18.54
CA PHE A 128 7.32 12.49 18.02
C PHE A 128 7.69 12.00 16.62
N ILE A 129 7.34 10.76 16.31
CA ILE A 129 7.47 10.15 14.99
C ILE A 129 6.13 9.51 14.61
N GLN A 130 5.69 9.71 13.37
CA GLN A 130 4.55 9.03 12.77
C GLN A 130 4.98 8.34 11.48
N LEU A 131 4.66 7.06 11.34
CA LEU A 131 4.81 6.33 10.08
C LEU A 131 3.45 6.33 9.38
N ILE A 132 3.42 6.64 8.08
CA ILE A 132 2.20 6.77 7.30
C ILE A 132 2.35 5.94 6.02
N GLY A 133 1.39 5.08 5.73
CA GLY A 133 1.45 4.22 4.54
C GLY A 133 0.27 3.27 4.44
N VAL A 134 0.50 2.18 3.72
CA VAL A 134 -0.50 1.12 3.51
C VAL A 134 0.04 -0.19 4.06
N THR A 135 -0.71 -0.85 4.94
CA THR A 135 -0.39 -2.18 5.46
C THR A 135 -0.55 -3.24 4.36
N VAL A 136 0.43 -4.12 4.23
CA VAL A 136 0.43 -5.25 3.29
C VAL A 136 0.85 -6.49 4.07
N LYS A 137 -0.13 -7.26 4.55
CA LYS A 137 0.11 -8.47 5.34
C LYS A 137 0.91 -9.49 4.54
N GLY A 138 1.81 -10.20 5.20
CA GLY A 138 2.64 -11.23 4.56
C GLY A 138 3.70 -10.72 3.58
N LEU A 139 3.94 -9.40 3.49
CA LEU A 139 4.95 -8.86 2.59
C LEU A 139 6.37 -9.21 3.07
N GLU A 140 7.01 -10.14 2.36
CA GLU A 140 8.38 -10.60 2.56
C GLU A 140 9.33 -10.09 1.44
N PRO A 141 10.66 -10.06 1.67
CA PRO A 141 11.64 -9.61 0.67
C PRO A 141 11.60 -10.37 -0.66
N GLU A 142 11.19 -11.63 -0.65
CA GLU A 142 11.09 -12.47 -1.85
C GLU A 142 10.08 -11.90 -2.85
N PHE A 143 9.07 -11.14 -2.40
CA PHE A 143 8.12 -10.45 -3.27
C PHE A 143 8.67 -9.16 -3.90
N GLN A 144 9.92 -8.78 -3.65
CA GLN A 144 10.51 -7.56 -4.22
C GLN A 144 10.34 -7.41 -5.75
N PRO A 145 10.47 -8.47 -6.58
CA PRO A 145 10.22 -8.37 -8.03
C PRO A 145 8.77 -7.98 -8.36
N VAL A 146 7.80 -8.52 -7.63
CA VAL A 146 6.37 -8.21 -7.77
C VAL A 146 6.10 -6.77 -7.36
N ILE A 147 6.69 -6.32 -6.25
CA ILE A 147 6.61 -4.92 -5.80
C ILE A 147 7.17 -4.00 -6.89
N ASN A 148 8.36 -4.28 -7.41
CA ASN A 148 9.00 -3.45 -8.44
C ASN A 148 8.14 -3.34 -9.71
N TYR A 149 7.38 -4.39 -10.06
CA TYR A 149 6.47 -4.37 -11.20
C TYR A 149 5.16 -3.60 -10.92
N LEU A 150 4.53 -3.81 -9.76
CA LEU A 150 3.24 -3.20 -9.42
C LEU A 150 3.37 -1.76 -8.93
N LEU A 151 4.50 -1.38 -8.33
CA LEU A 151 4.69 -0.08 -7.70
C LEU A 151 4.45 1.11 -8.65
N PRO A 152 4.96 1.14 -9.90
CA PRO A 152 4.65 2.22 -10.84
C PRO A 152 3.15 2.37 -11.10
N HIS A 153 2.41 1.26 -11.16
CA HIS A 153 0.95 1.26 -11.35
C HIS A 153 0.19 1.70 -10.10
N ILE A 154 0.65 1.32 -8.92
CA ILE A 154 0.09 1.80 -7.65
C ILE A 154 0.33 3.32 -7.52
N MET A 155 1.53 3.77 -7.91
CA MET A 155 1.91 5.18 -7.87
C MET A 155 1.19 6.04 -8.91
N SER A 156 0.72 5.49 -10.03
CA SER A 156 -0.06 6.25 -11.02
C SER A 156 -1.50 6.50 -10.57
N HIS A 157 -2.06 5.63 -9.73
CA HIS A 157 -3.45 5.70 -9.29
C HIS A 157 -3.62 6.24 -7.87
N LYS A 158 -2.59 6.86 -7.27
CA LYS A 158 -2.52 7.29 -5.85
C LYS A 158 -3.76 7.95 -5.24
N GLN A 159 -4.56 8.67 -6.04
CA GLN A 159 -5.77 9.36 -5.59
C GLN A 159 -6.98 8.43 -5.45
N ASP A 160 -6.95 7.25 -6.07
CA ASP A 160 -8.03 6.29 -6.00
C ASP A 160 -8.04 5.63 -4.60
N ALA A 161 -9.21 5.59 -3.96
CA ALA A 161 -9.35 4.91 -2.67
C ALA A 161 -9.21 3.38 -2.80
N HIS A 162 -9.63 2.83 -3.94
CA HIS A 162 -9.64 1.40 -4.24
C HIS A 162 -8.78 1.11 -5.48
N ASP A 163 -7.51 0.83 -5.25
CA ASP A 163 -6.56 0.50 -6.31
C ASP A 163 -6.44 -1.01 -6.49
N MET A 164 -6.82 -1.49 -7.67
CA MET A 164 -6.77 -2.92 -8.00
C MET A 164 -5.37 -3.50 -7.93
N HIS A 165 -4.32 -2.73 -8.27
CA HIS A 165 -2.93 -3.19 -8.23
C HIS A 165 -2.43 -3.29 -6.79
N LEU A 166 -2.87 -2.38 -5.93
CA LEU A 166 -2.59 -2.45 -4.51
C LEU A 166 -3.30 -3.64 -3.86
N GLN A 167 -4.57 -3.86 -4.20
CA GLN A 167 -5.32 -5.01 -3.72
C GLN A 167 -4.69 -6.33 -4.20
N LEU A 168 -4.25 -6.40 -5.46
CA LEU A 168 -3.52 -7.54 -5.99
C LEU A 168 -2.25 -7.83 -5.20
N LEU A 169 -1.46 -6.79 -4.89
CA LEU A 169 -0.25 -6.96 -4.08
C LEU A 169 -0.59 -7.48 -2.68
N GLN A 170 -1.66 -6.98 -2.06
CA GLN A 170 -2.12 -7.44 -0.75
C GLN A 170 -2.58 -8.91 -0.79
N ASP A 171 -3.36 -9.30 -1.80
CA ASP A 171 -3.83 -10.68 -1.96
C ASP A 171 -2.67 -11.64 -2.27
N ILE A 172 -1.72 -11.23 -3.13
CA ILE A 172 -0.50 -12.02 -3.41
C ILE A 172 0.30 -12.20 -2.12
N ALA A 173 0.58 -11.12 -1.40
CA ALA A 173 1.43 -11.17 -0.21
C ALA A 173 0.80 -11.97 0.93
N ASP A 174 -0.51 -11.85 1.15
CA ASP A 174 -1.21 -12.54 2.24
C ASP A 174 -1.42 -14.03 1.93
N ARG A 175 -1.91 -14.35 0.73
CA ARG A 175 -2.32 -15.72 0.38
C ARG A 175 -1.17 -16.59 -0.09
N LEU A 176 -0.19 -16.01 -0.80
CA LEU A 176 0.94 -16.77 -1.34
C LEU A 176 2.10 -16.87 -0.35
N LEU A 177 2.02 -16.24 0.83
CA LEU A 177 3.03 -16.34 1.88
C LEU A 177 3.37 -17.79 2.24
N VAL A 178 2.36 -18.66 2.35
CA VAL A 178 2.56 -20.08 2.72
C VAL A 178 3.29 -20.85 1.62
N PHE A 179 3.17 -20.39 0.37
CA PHE A 179 3.80 -21.01 -0.80
C PHE A 179 5.14 -20.38 -1.16
N LEU A 180 5.59 -19.35 -0.43
CA LEU A 180 6.82 -18.62 -0.70
C LEU A 180 8.06 -19.50 -0.91
N PRO A 181 8.30 -20.58 -0.13
CA PRO A 181 9.46 -21.46 -0.37
C PRO A 181 9.45 -22.16 -1.73
N HIS A 182 8.27 -22.37 -2.31
CA HIS A 182 8.11 -22.99 -3.63
C HIS A 182 8.17 -21.95 -4.75
N LEU A 183 7.78 -20.71 -4.46
CA LEU A 183 7.75 -19.61 -5.42
C LEU A 183 9.08 -18.86 -5.54
N GLU A 184 10.03 -19.07 -4.62
CA GLU A 184 11.30 -18.31 -4.59
C GLU A 184 12.06 -18.40 -5.92
N VAL A 185 12.17 -19.61 -6.50
CA VAL A 185 12.84 -19.81 -7.79
C VAL A 185 12.13 -19.05 -8.92
N ASP A 186 10.80 -19.11 -8.98
CA ASP A 186 10.02 -18.43 -10.01
C ASP A 186 10.08 -16.90 -9.85
N LEU A 187 10.10 -16.40 -8.61
CA LEU A 187 10.25 -14.99 -8.28
C LEU A 187 11.64 -14.47 -8.65
N THR A 188 12.70 -15.27 -8.55
CA THR A 188 14.03 -14.86 -9.01
C THR A 188 14.12 -14.70 -10.53
N ASN A 189 13.38 -15.50 -11.30
CA ASN A 189 13.32 -15.43 -12.77
C ASN A 189 12.24 -14.49 -13.30
N PHE A 190 11.57 -13.75 -12.42
CA PHE A 190 10.40 -12.94 -12.73
C PHE A 190 10.61 -11.92 -13.86
N THR A 191 11.81 -11.39 -14.02
CA THR A 191 12.10 -10.32 -15.00
C THR A 191 11.96 -10.74 -16.46
N GLU A 192 12.13 -12.03 -16.78
CA GLU A 192 12.09 -12.51 -18.16
C GLU A 192 10.66 -12.61 -18.72
N ALA A 193 9.66 -12.82 -17.85
CA ALA A 193 8.26 -13.00 -18.23
C ALA A 193 7.30 -12.32 -17.23
N ALA A 194 7.61 -11.10 -16.81
CA ALA A 194 6.93 -10.41 -15.71
C ALA A 194 5.38 -10.35 -15.85
N GLU A 195 4.86 -10.15 -17.05
CA GLU A 195 3.42 -10.11 -17.30
C GLU A 195 2.74 -11.48 -17.07
N SER A 196 3.29 -12.53 -17.68
CA SER A 196 2.80 -13.92 -17.49
C SER A 196 2.94 -14.38 -16.04
N SER A 197 4.05 -14.02 -15.39
CA SER A 197 4.29 -14.35 -13.97
C SER A 197 3.29 -13.64 -13.05
N ILE A 198 2.97 -12.37 -13.32
CA ILE A 198 1.93 -11.64 -12.56
C ILE A 198 0.56 -12.25 -12.80
N GLN A 199 0.21 -12.59 -14.04
CA GLN A 199 -1.05 -13.27 -14.33
C GLN A 199 -1.15 -14.59 -13.56
N PHE A 200 -0.08 -15.39 -13.55
CA PHE A 200 -0.02 -16.64 -12.81
C PHE A 200 -0.20 -16.44 -11.30
N LEU A 201 0.57 -15.53 -10.70
CA LEU A 201 0.45 -15.20 -9.28
C LEU A 201 -0.95 -14.66 -8.94
N ALA A 202 -1.53 -13.86 -9.82
CA ALA A 202 -2.87 -13.32 -9.64
C ALA A 202 -3.95 -14.42 -9.70
N MET A 203 -3.79 -15.40 -10.60
CA MET A 203 -4.64 -16.59 -10.64
C MET A 203 -4.54 -17.42 -9.35
N LEU A 204 -3.33 -17.58 -8.80
CA LEU A 204 -3.11 -18.31 -7.54
C LEU A 204 -3.68 -17.54 -6.34
N ALA A 205 -3.56 -16.22 -6.33
CA ALA A 205 -4.06 -15.38 -5.25
C ALA A 205 -5.60 -15.36 -5.22
N GLY A 206 -6.29 -15.38 -6.36
CA GLY A 206 -7.75 -15.52 -6.34
C GLY A 206 -8.45 -15.57 -7.70
N PRO A 207 -9.72 -16.01 -7.71
CA PRO A 207 -10.46 -16.32 -8.94
C PRO A 207 -10.81 -15.10 -9.81
N PHE A 208 -10.70 -13.87 -9.31
CA PHE A 208 -11.22 -12.67 -10.00
C PHE A 208 -10.18 -11.86 -10.78
N TYR A 209 -8.88 -12.09 -10.59
CA TYR A 209 -7.87 -11.33 -11.32
C TYR A 209 -7.76 -11.59 -12.83
N PRO A 210 -7.94 -12.83 -13.35
CA PRO A 210 -7.97 -13.05 -14.80
C PRO A 210 -9.16 -12.35 -15.49
N ILE A 211 -10.25 -12.07 -14.78
CA ILE A 211 -11.42 -11.37 -15.34
C ILE A 211 -11.11 -9.87 -15.57
N ILE A 212 -10.32 -9.24 -14.69
CA ILE A 212 -9.98 -7.81 -14.78
C ILE A 212 -9.10 -7.51 -16.00
N GLN A 213 -8.16 -8.40 -16.36
CA GLN A 213 -7.38 -8.23 -17.59
C GLN A 213 -8.23 -8.38 -18.86
N VAL A 214 -9.16 -9.34 -18.90
CA VAL A 214 -10.09 -9.51 -20.02
C VAL A 214 -10.98 -8.27 -20.20
N VAL A 215 -11.45 -7.67 -19.12
CA VAL A 215 -12.23 -6.41 -19.16
C VAL A 215 -11.36 -5.25 -19.64
N LYS A 216 -10.12 -5.11 -19.14
CA LYS A 216 -9.19 -4.04 -19.53
C LYS A 216 -8.76 -4.14 -20.99
N GLU A 217 -8.52 -5.34 -21.51
CA GLU A 217 -8.22 -5.57 -22.93
C GLU A 217 -9.42 -5.29 -23.83
N ARG A 218 -10.64 -5.65 -23.43
CA ARG A 218 -11.87 -5.27 -24.16
C ARG A 218 -12.07 -3.76 -24.14
N CYS A 219 -11.96 -3.07 -23.02
CA CYS A 219 -12.11 -1.61 -23.00
C CYS A 219 -11.06 -0.88 -23.85
N ARG A 220 -9.79 -1.33 -23.86
CA ARG A 220 -8.73 -0.77 -24.73
C ARG A 220 -8.96 -1.02 -26.21
N LYS A 221 -9.48 -2.20 -26.60
CA LYS A 221 -9.75 -2.54 -28.01
C LYS A 221 -10.99 -1.86 -28.57
N TRP A 222 -11.93 -1.45 -27.71
CA TRP A 222 -13.22 -0.90 -28.13
C TRP A 222 -13.41 0.60 -27.80
N GLY A 223 -12.42 1.25 -27.18
CA GLY A 223 -12.44 2.71 -26.95
C GLY A 223 -13.58 3.22 -26.06
N LEU A 224 -14.16 2.35 -25.23
CA LEU A 224 -15.30 2.71 -24.39
C LEU A 224 -14.83 3.28 -23.03
N PRO A 225 -15.47 4.35 -22.53
CA PRO A 225 -15.18 4.89 -21.20
C PRO A 225 -15.67 3.92 -20.13
N VAL A 226 -14.85 3.69 -19.11
CA VAL A 226 -15.21 2.92 -17.91
C VAL A 226 -16.26 3.72 -17.14
N ARG A 227 -17.49 3.22 -17.10
CA ARG A 227 -18.60 3.82 -16.37
C ARG A 227 -18.58 3.28 -14.94
N SER A 228 -18.36 4.17 -13.98
CA SER A 228 -18.51 3.90 -12.54
C SER A 228 -19.99 4.00 -12.20
N ASP A 229 -20.66 2.89 -11.97
CA ASP A 229 -22.04 2.88 -11.46
C ASP A 229 -22.01 2.45 -9.98
N ASP A 230 -21.95 3.44 -9.08
CA ASP A 230 -22.55 3.35 -7.74
C ASP A 230 -23.84 4.17 -7.84
N ASP A 231 -25.01 3.50 -7.87
CA ASP A 231 -26.23 3.98 -7.22
C ASP A 231 -27.26 2.84 -7.18
N ASP A 232 -27.55 2.46 -5.94
CA ASP A 232 -28.38 1.37 -5.46
C ASP A 232 -29.85 1.84 -5.41
N ALA A 233 -30.77 1.18 -6.11
CA ALA A 233 -32.22 1.24 -5.84
C ALA A 233 -32.99 0.14 -6.59
N CYS A 234 -33.14 -1.03 -5.97
CA CYS A 234 -34.24 -1.94 -6.29
C CYS A 234 -35.51 -1.56 -5.50
N PRO A 235 -36.69 -1.73 -6.10
CA PRO A 235 -37.83 -2.24 -5.35
C PRO A 235 -38.31 -3.57 -5.95
N GLU A 236 -38.42 -4.57 -5.08
CA GLU A 236 -39.09 -5.84 -5.35
C GLU A 236 -40.62 -5.70 -5.29
N GLY A 237 -41.31 -6.42 -6.18
CA GLY A 237 -42.54 -7.15 -5.89
C GLY A 237 -43.88 -6.47 -6.19
N GLU A 238 -44.61 -6.97 -7.19
CA GLU A 238 -45.76 -7.88 -6.95
C GLU A 238 -46.33 -8.48 -8.25
N GLN A 239 -46.89 -9.69 -8.09
CA GLN A 239 -47.27 -10.69 -9.08
C GLN A 239 -48.67 -10.47 -9.70
N SER A 240 -48.92 -11.04 -10.89
CA SER A 240 -50.21 -11.68 -11.29
C SER A 240 -50.10 -12.17 -12.75
N MET A 241 -49.90 -13.46 -13.01
CA MET A 241 -50.90 -14.55 -13.18
C MET A 241 -51.32 -14.75 -14.65
N ALA A 242 -51.35 -16.02 -15.04
CA ALA A 242 -51.34 -16.56 -16.41
C ALA A 242 -52.73 -16.91 -16.97
N GLN A 243 -52.72 -17.29 -18.26
CA GLN A 243 -53.63 -18.19 -19.03
C GLN A 243 -54.73 -17.57 -19.92
N ASP A 244 -54.67 -17.90 -21.23
CA ASP A 244 -55.66 -18.73 -22.00
C ASP A 244 -55.28 -18.70 -23.51
N PHE A 245 -54.91 -19.80 -24.17
CA PHE A 245 -55.66 -20.91 -24.81
C PHE A 245 -56.35 -20.62 -26.16
N ASP A 246 -55.81 -21.27 -27.21
CA ASP A 246 -56.29 -21.72 -28.54
C ASP A 246 -57.44 -21.07 -29.34
N GLY A 247 -57.27 -21.07 -30.68
CA GLY A 247 -58.34 -21.53 -31.57
C GLY A 247 -58.57 -20.82 -32.92
N ASN A 248 -57.91 -21.32 -33.98
CA ASN A 248 -58.47 -21.69 -35.30
C ASN A 248 -59.44 -20.77 -36.08
N GLY A 249 -59.10 -20.44 -37.34
CA GLY A 249 -60.03 -19.92 -38.35
C GLY A 249 -59.37 -19.67 -39.71
N ALA A 250 -59.70 -20.49 -40.71
CA ALA A 250 -59.10 -20.59 -42.04
C ALA A 250 -59.69 -19.57 -43.07
N PRO A 251 -59.57 -19.73 -44.41
CA PRO A 251 -58.94 -18.75 -45.32
C PRO A 251 -59.91 -18.16 -46.39
N ASP A 252 -59.31 -17.53 -47.41
CA ASP A 252 -59.86 -17.11 -48.72
C ASP A 252 -60.60 -15.75 -48.83
N HIS A 253 -59.99 -14.79 -49.55
CA HIS A 253 -60.32 -14.49 -50.96
C HIS A 253 -59.67 -13.19 -51.51
N LEU A 254 -59.33 -13.26 -52.80
CA LEU A 254 -59.36 -12.19 -53.83
C LEU A 254 -58.14 -11.24 -54.05
N LEU A 255 -57.33 -11.64 -55.03
CA LEU A 255 -56.96 -10.95 -56.29
C LEU A 255 -57.20 -9.43 -56.44
N ASP A 256 -56.13 -8.69 -56.80
CA ASP A 256 -56.01 -7.80 -57.99
C ASP A 256 -54.56 -7.25 -58.04
N VAL A 257 -53.65 -7.72 -58.90
CA VAL A 257 -53.31 -7.25 -60.26
C VAL A 257 -53.45 -5.74 -60.51
N GLY A 258 -52.32 -5.06 -60.74
CA GLY A 258 -52.31 -3.72 -61.32
C GLY A 258 -50.94 -3.03 -61.34
N CYS A 259 -50.22 -3.23 -62.46
CA CYS A 259 -49.10 -2.46 -63.04
C CYS A 259 -47.86 -2.12 -62.20
#